data_AF-A0A9D4A1Z9-F1
#
_entry.id   AF-A0A9D4A1Z9-F1
#
_cell.length_a   1.000
_cell.length_b   1.000
_cell.length_c   1.000
_cell.angle_alpha   90.00
_cell.angle_beta   90.00
_cell.angle_gamma   90.00
#
_symmetry.space_group_name_H-M   'P 1'
#
loop_
_entity.id
_entity.type
_entity.pdbx_description
1 polymer ?
#
loop_
_entity_poly.entity_id
_entity_poly.type
_entity_poly.pdbx_seq_one_letter_code
_entity_poly.pdbx_strand_id
1 'polypeptide(L)'
;MEAIGTGAAANVSSETAKGIFHQVKRHIRYVIFYQKIVENFEQKHRKLIAKRTSVQQDVDVAERNGEKIKADVLDWRHRVEKVVTEKEKKVKDLEVKAKTKCFFGLCPNIESRYQLSRKAEEAAATFDELIKDCQFERVGYPDVPEPIVHSPYRV
;
A
#
# COMPACT_ATOMS: atom_id res chain seq x y z
N MET A 1 -36.74 -59.77 18.73
CA MET A 1 -35.84 -58.77 19.33
C MET A 1 -35.11 -58.07 18.20
N GLU A 2 -35.37 -56.77 18.14
CA GLU A 2 -34.55 -55.65 17.66
C GLU A 2 -33.94 -55.65 16.25
N ALA A 3 -34.39 -54.64 15.49
CA ALA A 3 -33.80 -54.15 14.26
C ALA A 3 -32.38 -53.60 14.52
N ILE A 4 -31.42 -53.95 13.66
CA ILE A 4 -30.11 -53.28 13.65
C ILE A 4 -30.15 -52.20 12.56
N GLY A 5 -30.04 -50.96 13.03
CA GLY A 5 -30.32 -49.74 12.31
C GLY A 5 -29.51 -49.53 11.04
N THR A 6 -30.22 -49.00 10.05
CA THR A 6 -29.74 -48.42 8.80
C THR A 6 -28.79 -47.26 9.10
N GLY A 7 -27.50 -47.43 8.82
CA GLY A 7 -26.53 -46.33 8.83
C GLY A 7 -26.72 -45.44 7.60
N ALA A 8 -27.36 -44.29 7.74
CA ALA A 8 -27.43 -43.28 6.69
C ALA A 8 -26.08 -42.55 6.59
N ALA A 9 -25.34 -42.78 5.49
CA ALA A 9 -24.22 -41.92 5.13
C ALA A 9 -24.80 -40.56 4.68
N ALA A 10 -24.46 -39.49 5.38
CA ALA A 10 -24.88 -38.14 5.02
C ALA A 10 -24.13 -37.67 3.76
N ASN A 11 -24.86 -37.43 2.68
CA ASN A 11 -24.35 -36.77 1.49
C ASN A 11 -24.13 -35.28 1.81
N VAL A 12 -22.90 -34.87 2.11
CA VAL A 12 -22.54 -33.45 2.15
C VAL A 12 -22.78 -32.87 0.75
N SER A 13 -23.69 -31.91 0.66
CA SER A 13 -24.16 -31.36 -0.62
C SER A 13 -23.04 -30.57 -1.33
N SER A 14 -23.13 -30.53 -2.67
CA SER A 14 -22.17 -29.85 -3.53
C SER A 14 -22.06 -28.34 -3.26
N GLU A 15 -23.07 -27.71 -2.67
CA GLU A 15 -23.05 -26.28 -2.33
C GLU A 15 -22.12 -25.97 -1.15
N THR A 16 -22.08 -26.83 -0.14
CA THR A 16 -21.12 -26.70 0.98
C THR A 16 -19.69 -26.90 0.47
N ALA A 17 -19.47 -27.88 -0.41
CA ALA A 17 -18.18 -28.11 -1.05
C ALA A 17 -17.74 -26.92 -1.92
N LYS A 18 -18.66 -26.31 -2.70
CA LYS A 18 -18.40 -25.09 -3.48
C LYS A 18 -18.02 -23.90 -2.60
N GLY A 19 -18.71 -23.70 -1.47
CA GLY A 19 -18.41 -22.62 -0.52
C GLY A 19 -17.02 -22.74 0.09
N ILE A 20 -16.65 -23.93 0.56
CA ILE A 20 -15.31 -24.23 1.10
C ILE A 20 -14.24 -24.02 0.03
N PHE A 21 -14.47 -24.52 -1.19
CA PHE A 21 -13.55 -24.36 -2.31
C PHE A 21 -13.33 -22.89 -2.70
N HIS A 22 -14.38 -22.06 -2.65
CA HIS A 22 -14.27 -20.63 -2.91
C HIS A 22 -13.39 -19.92 -1.85
N GLN A 23 -13.58 -20.24 -0.57
CA GLN A 23 -12.74 -19.70 0.51
C GLN A 23 -11.28 -20.15 0.37
N VAL A 24 -11.03 -21.44 0.12
CA VAL A 24 -9.68 -21.98 -0.08
C VAL A 24 -9.00 -21.34 -1.29
N LYS A 25 -9.72 -21.13 -2.40
CA LYS A 25 -9.22 -20.41 -3.57
C LYS A 25 -8.76 -18.99 -3.25
N ARG A 26 -9.48 -18.26 -2.39
CA ARG A 26 -9.08 -16.90 -1.97
C ARG A 26 -7.73 -16.91 -1.26
N HIS A 27 -7.46 -17.89 -0.41
CA HIS A 27 -6.17 -18.00 0.29
C HIS A 27 -5.04 -18.51 -0.62
N ILE A 28 -5.31 -19.50 -1.46
CA ILE A 28 -4.33 -20.07 -2.39
C ILE A 28 -3.87 -19.06 -3.44
N ARG A 29 -4.74 -18.11 -3.82
CA ARG A 29 -4.38 -17.02 -4.75
C ARG A 29 -3.10 -16.31 -4.33
N TYR A 30 -2.93 -16.01 -3.04
CA TYR A 30 -1.75 -15.30 -2.53
C TYR A 30 -0.46 -16.10 -2.69
N VAL A 31 -0.53 -17.43 -2.76
CA VAL A 31 0.64 -18.29 -2.96
C VAL A 31 0.96 -18.46 -4.45
N ILE A 32 -0.07 -18.68 -5.27
CA ILE A 32 0.10 -18.95 -6.71
C ILE A 32 0.42 -17.68 -7.49
N PHE A 33 -0.30 -16.59 -7.22
CA PHE A 33 -0.22 -15.34 -7.98
C PHE A 33 0.66 -14.28 -7.32
N TYR A 34 1.57 -14.69 -6.42
CA TYR A 34 2.40 -13.75 -5.66
C TYR A 34 3.20 -12.79 -6.55
N GLN A 35 3.73 -13.29 -7.67
CA GLN A 35 4.48 -12.46 -8.63
C GLN A 35 3.62 -11.32 -9.20
N LYS A 36 2.37 -11.62 -9.58
CA LYS A 36 1.44 -10.59 -10.11
C LYS A 36 1.08 -9.56 -9.04
N ILE A 37 0.95 -9.99 -7.79
CA ILE A 37 0.65 -9.10 -6.67
C ILE A 37 1.85 -8.17 -6.38
N VAL A 38 3.07 -8.71 -6.41
CA VAL A 38 4.31 -7.92 -6.29
C VAL A 38 4.49 -6.96 -7.47
N GLU A 39 4.19 -7.39 -8.69
CA GLU A 39 4.23 -6.52 -9.88
C GLU A 39 3.27 -5.33 -9.75
N ASN A 40 2.04 -5.57 -9.28
CA ASN A 40 1.09 -4.50 -9.00
C ASN A 40 1.63 -3.56 -7.91
N PHE A 41 2.20 -4.09 -6.83
CA PHE A 41 2.87 -3.28 -5.81
C PHE A 41 3.96 -2.38 -6.41
N GLU A 42 4.85 -2.94 -7.24
CA GLU A 42 5.93 -2.18 -7.90
C GLU A 42 5.38 -1.10 -8.85
N GLN A 43 4.28 -1.39 -9.55
CA GLN A 43 3.61 -0.40 -10.40
C GLN A 43 3.05 0.75 -9.56
N LYS A 44 2.36 0.47 -8.45
CA LYS A 44 1.83 1.49 -7.54
C LYS A 44 2.94 2.30 -6.89
N HIS A 45 4.01 1.64 -6.49
CA HIS A 45 5.21 2.28 -5.94
C HIS A 45 5.79 3.30 -6.92
N ARG A 46 6.07 2.89 -8.17
CA ARG A 46 6.57 3.80 -9.21
C ARG A 46 5.64 4.99 -9.45
N LYS A 47 4.33 4.76 -9.45
CA LYS A 47 3.33 5.83 -9.62
C LYS A 47 3.36 6.83 -8.47
N LEU A 48 3.48 6.37 -7.22
CA LEU A 48 3.58 7.23 -6.04
C LEU A 48 4.87 8.05 -6.07
N ILE A 49 6.01 7.44 -6.40
CA ILE A 49 7.29 8.15 -6.54
C ILE A 49 7.21 9.23 -7.61
N ALA A 50 6.65 8.92 -8.79
CA ALA A 50 6.46 9.91 -9.85
C ALA A 50 5.59 11.10 -9.38
N LYS A 51 4.52 10.84 -8.63
CA LYS A 51 3.68 11.89 -8.04
C LYS A 51 4.44 12.73 -7.02
N ARG A 52 5.21 12.09 -6.12
CA ARG A 52 6.05 12.79 -5.16
C ARG A 52 7.08 13.69 -5.84
N THR A 53 7.73 13.20 -6.90
CA THR A 53 8.68 13.99 -7.69
C THR A 53 8.02 15.21 -8.32
N SER A 54 6.81 15.07 -8.89
CA SER A 54 6.06 16.21 -9.42
C SER A 54 5.76 17.25 -8.34
N VAL A 55 5.25 16.82 -7.18
CA VAL A 55 4.97 17.73 -6.06
C VAL A 55 6.25 18.41 -5.57
N GLN A 56 7.38 17.71 -5.58
CA GLN A 56 8.68 18.29 -5.23
C GLN A 56 9.06 19.41 -6.20
N GLN A 57 8.89 19.19 -7.50
CA GLN A 57 9.19 20.21 -8.51
C GLN A 57 8.33 21.46 -8.31
N ASP A 58 7.04 21.28 -8.00
CA ASP A 58 6.13 22.40 -7.70
C ASP A 58 6.58 23.14 -6.44
N VAL A 59 7.00 22.41 -5.39
CA VAL A 59 7.54 22.99 -4.15
C VAL A 59 8.80 23.80 -4.45
N ASP A 60 9.74 23.27 -5.22
CA ASP A 60 10.98 23.96 -5.59
C ASP A 60 10.68 25.25 -6.38
N VAL A 61 9.64 25.26 -7.22
CA VAL A 61 9.18 26.46 -7.94
C VAL A 61 8.59 27.48 -6.98
N ALA A 62 7.73 27.05 -6.05
CA ALA A 62 7.13 27.94 -5.05
C ALA A 62 8.20 28.58 -4.15
N GLU A 63 9.18 27.80 -3.68
CA GLU A 63 10.31 28.31 -2.90
C GLU A 63 11.14 29.35 -3.67
N ARG A 64 11.44 29.10 -4.96
CA ARG A 64 12.14 30.09 -5.82
C ARG A 64 11.35 31.37 -6.02
N ASN A 65 10.03 31.29 -5.97
CA ASN A 65 9.13 32.45 -6.05
C ASN A 65 8.96 33.16 -4.69
N GLY A 66 9.63 32.70 -3.63
CA GLY A 66 9.48 33.24 -2.28
C GLY A 66 8.15 32.92 -1.62
N GLU A 67 7.43 31.90 -2.11
CA GLU A 67 6.19 31.45 -1.49
C GLU A 67 6.47 30.56 -0.27
N LYS A 68 5.60 30.67 0.74
CA LYS A 68 5.54 29.70 1.84
C LYS A 68 4.82 28.45 1.37
N ILE A 69 5.41 27.28 1.64
CA ILE A 69 4.82 25.98 1.30
C ILE A 69 3.71 25.66 2.29
N LYS A 70 2.58 25.17 1.77
CA LYS A 70 1.44 24.78 2.59
C LYS A 70 1.78 23.58 3.47
N ALA A 71 1.24 23.57 4.69
CA ALA A 71 1.54 22.54 5.69
C ALA A 71 1.05 21.14 5.26
N ASP A 72 -0.08 21.05 4.56
CA ASP A 72 -0.64 19.79 4.04
C ASP A 72 0.27 19.13 2.98
N VAL A 73 0.92 19.94 2.14
CA VAL A 73 1.92 19.46 1.17
C VAL A 73 3.14 18.88 1.88
N LEU A 74 3.65 19.58 2.90
CA LEU A 74 4.79 19.10 3.69
C LEU A 74 4.46 17.81 4.44
N ASP A 75 3.30 17.74 5.07
CA ASP A 75 2.84 16.56 5.80
C ASP A 75 2.66 15.38 4.83
N TRP A 76 2.01 15.58 3.69
CA TRP A 76 1.87 14.54 2.67
C TRP A 76 3.23 14.02 2.20
N ARG A 77 4.20 14.90 1.90
CA ARG A 77 5.57 14.48 1.50
C ARG A 77 6.23 13.65 2.59
N HIS A 78 6.08 14.03 3.86
CA HIS A 78 6.63 13.29 4.99
C HIS A 78 5.99 11.90 5.13
N ARG A 79 4.65 11.82 5.03
CA ARG A 79 3.92 10.54 5.06
C ARG A 79 4.37 9.61 3.94
N VAL A 80 4.52 10.13 2.72
CA VAL A 80 4.99 9.33 1.56
C VAL A 80 6.37 8.76 1.82
N GLU A 81 7.33 9.58 2.26
CA GLU A 81 8.69 9.11 2.55
C GLU A 81 8.69 7.97 3.57
N LYS A 82 8.03 8.20 4.72
CA LYS A 82 7.94 7.21 5.80
C LYS A 82 7.33 5.89 5.32
N VAL A 83 6.20 5.97 4.61
CA VAL A 83 5.46 4.78 4.17
C VAL A 83 6.23 4.02 3.10
N VAL A 84 6.85 4.70 2.14
CA VAL A 84 7.69 4.05 1.12
C VAL A 84 8.85 3.31 1.77
N THR A 85 9.64 3.97 2.62
CA THR A 85 10.78 3.34 3.29
C THR A 85 10.37 2.10 4.09
N GLU A 86 9.27 2.18 4.84
CA GLU A 86 8.81 1.08 5.67
C GLU A 86 8.28 -0.11 4.84
N LYS A 87 7.41 0.16 3.86
CA LYS A 87 6.72 -0.88 3.09
C LYS A 87 7.63 -1.53 2.07
N GLU A 88 8.45 -0.76 1.37
CA GLU A 88 9.39 -1.27 0.36
C GLU A 88 10.39 -2.23 0.99
N LYS A 89 10.99 -1.85 2.13
CA LYS A 89 11.91 -2.72 2.86
C LYS A 89 11.26 -4.06 3.23
N LYS A 90 10.05 -4.02 3.80
CA LYS A 90 9.31 -5.23 4.20
C LYS A 90 9.00 -6.15 3.02
N VAL A 91 8.58 -5.59 1.88
CA VAL A 91 8.28 -6.38 0.67
C VAL A 91 9.55 -6.99 0.09
N LYS A 92 10.65 -6.23 -0.03
CA LYS A 92 11.94 -6.73 -0.54
C LYS A 92 12.52 -7.85 0.32
N ASP A 93 12.50 -7.69 1.64
CA ASP A 93 12.96 -8.73 2.58
C ASP A 93 12.18 -10.04 2.43
N LEU A 94 10.86 -9.94 2.23
CA LEU A 94 9.99 -11.10 2.00
C LEU A 94 10.17 -11.70 0.60
N GLU A 95 10.50 -10.88 -0.41
CA GLU A 95 10.75 -11.36 -1.76
C GLU A 95 11.99 -12.26 -1.84
N VAL A 96 13.06 -11.88 -1.14
CA VAL A 96 14.25 -12.72 -0.98
C VAL A 96 13.86 -14.07 -0.37
N LYS A 97 13.09 -14.05 0.73
CA LYS A 97 12.62 -15.28 1.40
C LYS A 97 11.70 -16.12 0.52
N ALA A 98 10.79 -15.51 -0.25
CA ALA A 98 9.87 -16.22 -1.13
C ALA A 98 10.55 -16.93 -2.32
N LYS A 99 11.76 -16.48 -2.68
CA LYS A 99 12.63 -17.10 -3.70
C LYS A 99 13.48 -18.24 -3.15
N THR A 100 13.70 -18.32 -1.84
CA THR A 100 14.41 -19.44 -1.21
C THR A 100 13.59 -20.74 -1.25
N LYS A 101 14.26 -21.88 -1.37
CA LYS A 101 13.64 -23.21 -1.25
C LYS A 101 13.46 -23.58 0.22
N CYS A 102 12.43 -24.36 0.56
CA CYS A 102 12.29 -24.95 1.89
C CYS A 102 13.49 -25.86 2.23
N PHE A 103 13.70 -26.16 3.52
CA PHE A 103 14.80 -26.97 4.07
C PHE A 103 15.03 -28.33 3.41
N PHE A 104 14.05 -28.85 2.66
CA PHE A 104 14.15 -30.12 1.92
C PHE A 104 14.30 -29.97 0.39
N GLY A 105 14.47 -28.75 -0.13
CA GLY A 105 14.72 -28.48 -1.56
C GLY A 105 13.56 -28.79 -2.53
N LEU A 106 12.49 -29.42 -2.05
CA LEU A 106 11.42 -30.01 -2.86
C LEU A 106 10.16 -29.14 -2.95
N CYS A 107 9.94 -28.19 -2.04
CA CYS A 107 8.79 -27.30 -2.09
C CYS A 107 9.18 -25.80 -2.13
N PRO A 108 8.45 -24.99 -2.92
CA PRO A 108 8.57 -23.54 -2.85
C PRO A 108 8.21 -23.04 -1.44
N ASN A 109 8.79 -21.93 -1.00
CA ASN A 109 8.50 -21.36 0.32
C ASN A 109 7.08 -20.74 0.36
N ILE A 110 6.08 -21.59 0.62
CA ILE A 110 4.64 -21.25 0.58
C ILE A 110 4.30 -20.13 1.57
N GLU A 111 4.79 -20.24 2.80
CA GLU A 111 4.54 -19.25 3.84
C GLU A 111 5.11 -17.88 3.46
N SER A 112 6.36 -17.84 3.00
CA SER A 112 6.97 -16.57 2.57
C SER A 112 6.26 -15.97 1.36
N ARG A 113 5.82 -16.79 0.39
CA ARG A 113 5.01 -16.30 -0.75
C ARG A 113 3.67 -15.73 -0.30
N TYR A 114 3.00 -16.39 0.64
CA TYR A 114 1.75 -15.88 1.21
C TYR A 114 1.96 -14.54 1.92
N GLN A 115 2.95 -14.44 2.81
CA GLN A 115 3.27 -13.21 3.54
C GLN A 115 3.65 -12.08 2.59
N LEU A 116 4.50 -12.37 1.61
CA LEU A 116 4.91 -11.43 0.56
C LEU A 116 3.70 -10.84 -0.15
N SER A 117 2.79 -11.67 -0.65
CA SER A 117 1.61 -11.20 -1.37
C SER A 117 0.70 -10.35 -0.51
N ARG A 118 0.46 -10.77 0.73
CA ARG A 118 -0.37 -10.00 1.68
C ARG A 118 0.22 -8.61 1.93
N LYS A 119 1.54 -8.54 2.18
CA LYS A 119 2.22 -7.26 2.43
C LYS A 119 2.33 -6.38 1.19
N ALA A 120 2.55 -6.97 0.02
CA ALA A 120 2.55 -6.25 -1.24
C ALA A 120 1.16 -5.68 -1.57
N GLU A 121 0.08 -6.44 -1.39
CA GLU A 121 -1.29 -5.97 -1.60
C GLU A 121 -1.67 -4.84 -0.62
N GLU A 122 -1.36 -5.02 0.68
CA GLU A 122 -1.58 -3.99 1.72
C GLU A 122 -0.81 -2.70 1.41
N ALA A 123 0.45 -2.81 0.99
CA ALA A 123 1.27 -1.65 0.62
C ALA A 123 0.76 -0.97 -0.65
N ALA A 124 0.36 -1.73 -1.67
CA ALA A 124 -0.21 -1.20 -2.90
C ALA A 124 -1.49 -0.39 -2.64
N ALA A 125 -2.36 -0.87 -1.73
CA ALA A 125 -3.55 -0.15 -1.31
C ALA A 125 -3.19 1.15 -0.57
N THR A 126 -2.22 1.10 0.35
CA THR A 126 -1.72 2.30 1.06
C THR A 126 -1.16 3.34 0.07
N PHE A 127 -0.42 2.90 -0.95
CA PHE A 127 0.10 3.80 -1.99
C PHE A 127 -1.02 4.42 -2.83
N ASP A 128 -2.07 3.67 -3.16
CA ASP A 128 -3.23 4.20 -3.86
C ASP A 128 -3.96 5.29 -3.05
N GLU A 129 -4.06 5.14 -1.73
CA GLU A 129 -4.60 6.16 -0.83
C GLU A 129 -3.73 7.43 -0.86
N LEU A 130 -2.42 7.31 -0.70
CA LEU A 130 -1.50 8.46 -0.78
C LEU A 130 -1.54 9.16 -2.15
N ILE A 131 -1.71 8.40 -3.24
CA ILE A 131 -1.89 8.97 -4.58
C ILE A 131 -3.21 9.75 -4.67
N LYS A 132 -4.29 9.27 -4.05
CA LYS A 132 -5.59 9.96 -4.03
C LYS A 132 -5.56 11.22 -3.20
N ASP A 133 -4.82 11.22 -2.09
CA ASP A 133 -4.62 12.39 -1.22
C ASP A 133 -3.81 13.51 -1.91
N CYS A 134 -3.06 13.18 -2.96
CA CYS A 134 -2.23 14.12 -3.72
C CYS A 134 -3.08 15.00 -4.67
N GLN A 135 -3.94 15.85 -4.11
CA GLN A 135 -4.83 16.77 -4.84
C GLN A 135 -4.47 18.25 -4.58
N PHE A 136 -3.21 18.60 -4.81
CA PHE A 136 -2.76 19.99 -4.64
C PHE A 136 -2.97 20.79 -5.92
N GLU A 137 -3.87 21.78 -5.89
CA GLU A 137 -4.00 22.77 -6.96
C GLU A 137 -2.87 23.80 -6.93
N ARG A 138 -2.43 24.17 -5.72
CA ARG A 138 -1.27 25.03 -5.44
C ARG A 138 -0.55 24.51 -4.22
N VAL A 139 0.79 24.50 -4.28
CA VAL A 139 1.64 24.01 -3.20
C VAL A 139 2.15 25.11 -2.27
N GLY A 140 2.15 26.37 -2.74
CA GLY A 140 2.60 27.53 -1.98
C GLY A 140 1.61 28.68 -1.99
N TYR A 141 1.87 29.68 -1.15
CA TYR A 141 1.16 30.94 -1.09
C TYR A 141 2.12 32.12 -0.87
N PRO A 142 1.79 33.33 -1.33
CA PRO A 142 2.65 34.49 -1.16
C PRO A 142 2.89 34.79 0.32
N ASP A 143 4.16 34.97 0.69
CA ASP A 143 4.53 35.48 2.00
C ASP A 143 4.54 37.01 1.95
N VAL A 144 3.36 37.64 1.95
CA VAL A 144 3.26 39.10 2.02
C VAL A 144 3.45 39.52 3.48
N PRO A 145 4.51 40.27 3.82
CA PRO A 145 4.60 40.88 5.15
C PRO A 145 3.40 41.80 5.34
N GLU A 146 2.73 41.72 6.48
CA GLU A 146 1.71 42.71 6.83
C GLU A 146 2.31 44.11 6.66
N PRO A 147 1.61 45.05 5.99
CA PRO A 147 2.12 46.39 5.84
C PRO A 147 2.42 46.95 7.23
N ILE A 148 3.64 47.46 7.40
CA ILE A 148 4.05 48.15 8.62
C ILE A 148 3.14 49.38 8.74
N VAL A 149 2.06 49.26 9.51
CA VAL A 149 1.24 50.40 9.88
C VAL A 149 2.08 51.23 10.84
N HIS A 150 2.79 52.22 10.30
CA HIS A 150 3.38 53.27 11.11
C HIS A 150 2.23 53.98 11.84
N SER A 151 2.03 53.61 13.12
CA SER A 151 1.13 54.35 14.00
C SER A 151 1.58 55.80 14.03
N PRO A 152 0.78 56.77 13.58
CA PRO A 152 1.14 58.16 13.73
C PRO A 152 1.19 58.45 15.23
N TYR A 153 2.35 58.89 15.69
CA TYR A 153 2.56 59.34 17.06
C TYR A 153 1.48 60.37 17.43
N ARG A 154 0.76 60.11 18.53
CA ARG A 154 -0.18 61.06 19.12
C ARG A 154 0.65 62.08 19.91
N VAL A 155 0.75 63.30 19.39
CA VAL A 155 1.29 64.48 20.08
C VAL A 155 0.44 64.82 21.30
#